data_AF-A0A0M1J889-F1
#
_entry.id   AF-A0A0M1J889-F1
#
_cell.length_a   1.000
_cell.length_b   1.000
_cell.length_c   1.000
_cell.angle_alpha   90.00
_cell.angle_beta   90.00
_cell.angle_gamma   90.00
#
_symmetry.space_group_name_H-M   'P 1'
#
loop_
_entity.id
_entity.type
_entity.pdbx_description
1 polymer ?
#
loop_
_entity_poly.entity_id
_entity_poly.type
_entity_poly.pdbx_seq_one_letter_code
_entity_poly.pdbx_strand_id
1 'polypeptide(L)'
;MRIPGLTVLEVVDKVKKSVYTKAKQVAHVQTPAVYDQSMGTFYFSRISKEDLAFKKRQQQLALQRQQAEQQARLQAEQARLARLRQQMQAEKEQIQAEKEQMQAEMERLNRLRHKQQQDVQQPHSSQPESERSQACRKFYEIYDICYKAGINKTSKSCDILSTRIAIELDIKDMEMKQKLGLFCGMSCNEAVKKNVKESYSDFNRKYCNK
;
A
#
# COMPACT_ATOMS: atom_id res chain seq x y z
N MET A 1 -29.23 48.39 -30.56
CA MET A 1 -30.30 48.19 -31.58
C MET A 1 -29.89 47.01 -32.44
N ARG A 2 -30.70 45.95 -32.55
CA ARG A 2 -30.45 44.81 -33.46
C ARG A 2 -31.57 44.81 -34.48
N ILE A 3 -31.24 44.98 -35.76
CA ILE A 3 -32.22 45.03 -36.84
C ILE A 3 -31.95 43.85 -37.77
N PRO A 4 -32.80 42.81 -37.77
CA PRO A 4 -32.67 41.69 -38.70
C PRO A 4 -32.68 42.17 -40.16
N GLY A 5 -31.88 41.53 -41.00
CA GLY A 5 -31.79 41.88 -42.43
C GLY A 5 -30.88 43.07 -42.77
N LEU A 6 -30.38 43.79 -41.76
CA LEU A 6 -29.33 44.79 -41.95
C LEU A 6 -27.97 44.25 -41.53
N THR A 7 -26.94 44.69 -42.23
CA THR A 7 -25.56 44.47 -41.86
C THR A 7 -25.22 45.23 -40.57
N VAL A 8 -24.20 44.78 -39.86
CA VAL A 8 -23.70 45.45 -38.66
C VAL A 8 -23.31 46.90 -38.97
N LEU A 9 -22.66 47.15 -40.12
CA LEU A 9 -22.25 48.48 -40.56
C LEU A 9 -23.45 49.41 -40.81
N GLU A 10 -24.50 48.94 -41.48
CA GLU A 10 -25.71 49.75 -41.71
C GLU A 10 -26.42 50.11 -40.41
N VAL A 11 -26.46 49.18 -39.44
CA VAL A 11 -27.02 49.46 -38.11
C VAL A 11 -26.18 50.52 -37.39
N VAL A 12 -24.86 50.41 -37.47
CA VAL A 12 -23.93 51.37 -36.87
C VAL A 12 -24.07 52.75 -37.50
N ASP A 13 -24.21 52.85 -38.82
CA ASP A 13 -24.42 54.12 -39.52
C ASP A 13 -25.76 54.78 -39.14
N LYS A 14 -26.82 53.98 -38.97
CA LYS A 14 -28.10 54.48 -38.43
C LYS A 14 -27.93 55.04 -37.02
N VAL A 15 -27.15 54.39 -36.17
CA VAL A 15 -26.83 54.90 -34.83
C VAL A 15 -26.05 56.20 -34.91
N LYS A 16 -25.01 56.30 -35.74
CA LYS A 16 -24.24 57.54 -35.94
C LYS A 16 -25.15 58.70 -36.36
N LYS A 17 -25.99 58.48 -37.39
CA LYS A 17 -26.96 59.49 -37.86
C LYS A 17 -27.91 59.92 -36.75
N SER A 18 -28.42 58.97 -35.96
CA SER A 18 -29.33 59.29 -34.86
C SER A 18 -28.65 60.09 -33.75
N VAL A 19 -27.41 59.75 -33.38
CA VAL A 19 -26.65 60.47 -32.33
C VAL A 19 -26.35 61.88 -32.80
N TYR A 20 -25.83 62.03 -34.02
CA TYR A 20 -25.55 63.33 -34.61
C TYR A 20 -26.79 64.23 -34.64
N THR A 21 -27.91 63.71 -35.14
CA THR A 21 -29.17 64.47 -35.25
C THR A 21 -29.65 64.94 -33.87
N LYS A 22 -29.64 64.05 -32.86
CA LYS A 22 -30.06 64.39 -31.50
C LYS A 22 -29.13 65.38 -30.82
N ALA A 23 -27.81 65.24 -31.02
CA ALA A 23 -26.84 66.19 -30.47
C ALA A 23 -27.04 67.59 -31.07
N LYS A 24 -27.30 67.68 -32.37
CA LYS A 24 -27.57 68.95 -33.05
C LYS A 24 -28.81 69.66 -32.52
N GLN A 25 -29.84 68.93 -32.10
CA GLN A 25 -31.07 69.51 -31.51
C GLN A 25 -30.81 70.28 -30.21
N VAL A 26 -29.76 69.92 -29.47
CA VAL A 26 -29.34 70.60 -28.24
C VAL A 26 -28.12 71.50 -28.45
N ALA A 27 -27.93 71.98 -29.69
CA ALA A 27 -26.81 72.83 -30.11
C ALA A 27 -25.42 72.22 -29.83
N HIS A 28 -25.32 70.89 -29.76
CA HIS A 28 -24.07 70.16 -29.57
C HIS A 28 -23.68 69.42 -30.86
N VAL A 29 -22.42 68.99 -30.97
CA VAL A 29 -21.97 68.09 -32.05
C VAL A 29 -21.39 66.83 -31.43
N GLN A 30 -21.98 65.68 -31.75
CA GLN A 30 -21.49 64.38 -31.32
C GLN A 30 -21.54 63.40 -32.49
N THR A 31 -20.40 62.80 -32.80
CA THR A 31 -20.28 61.82 -33.89
C THR A 31 -19.53 60.60 -33.36
N PRO A 32 -20.19 59.44 -33.19
CA PRO A 32 -19.53 58.22 -32.75
C PRO A 32 -18.46 57.77 -33.76
N ALA A 33 -17.27 57.43 -33.26
CA ALA A 33 -16.20 56.82 -34.04
C ALA A 33 -16.38 55.29 -34.09
N VAL A 34 -16.05 54.69 -35.24
CA VAL A 34 -16.14 53.23 -35.44
C VAL A 34 -14.88 52.79 -36.16
N TYR A 35 -14.19 51.84 -35.54
CA TYR A 35 -13.01 51.20 -36.09
C TYR A 35 -13.40 49.75 -36.39
N ASP A 36 -13.48 49.41 -37.67
CA ASP A 36 -13.81 48.06 -38.13
C ASP A 36 -12.58 47.45 -38.79
N GLN A 37 -12.14 46.31 -38.24
CA GLN A 37 -11.05 45.48 -38.78
C GLN A 37 -11.57 44.13 -39.26
N SER A 38 -12.89 43.97 -39.30
CA SER A 38 -13.50 42.72 -39.72
C SER A 38 -13.39 42.55 -41.23
N MET A 39 -13.14 41.31 -41.66
CA MET A 39 -13.07 40.95 -43.07
C MET A 39 -14.40 40.28 -43.45
N GLY A 40 -15.22 41.00 -44.22
CA GLY A 40 -16.50 40.51 -44.74
C GLY A 40 -17.71 41.29 -44.24
N THR A 41 -18.90 40.82 -44.64
CA THR A 41 -20.18 41.46 -44.29
C THR A 41 -20.88 40.68 -43.19
N PHE A 42 -21.10 41.31 -42.05
CA PHE A 42 -21.71 40.69 -40.88
C PHE A 42 -23.16 41.10 -40.71
N TYR A 43 -24.01 40.16 -40.29
CA TYR A 43 -25.41 40.38 -39.99
C TYR A 43 -25.71 40.01 -38.55
N PHE A 44 -26.65 40.72 -37.93
CA PHE A 44 -27.23 40.27 -36.67
C PHE A 44 -28.20 39.10 -36.94
N SER A 45 -27.71 37.87 -36.86
CA SER A 45 -28.56 36.68 -36.97
C SER A 45 -29.40 36.47 -35.71
N ARG A 46 -30.68 36.12 -35.85
CA ARG A 46 -31.39 35.40 -34.80
C ARG A 46 -30.95 33.94 -34.87
N ILE A 47 -30.69 33.30 -33.74
CA ILE A 47 -30.57 31.83 -33.70
C ILE A 47 -31.89 31.30 -34.26
N SER A 48 -31.83 30.59 -35.39
CA SER A 48 -33.05 30.04 -35.98
C SER A 48 -33.65 29.00 -35.03
N LYS A 49 -34.96 28.76 -35.13
CA LYS A 49 -35.59 27.67 -34.36
C LYS A 49 -34.93 26.31 -34.69
N GLU A 50 -34.47 26.16 -35.92
CA GLU A 50 -33.75 24.98 -36.43
C GLU A 50 -32.37 24.83 -35.77
N ASP A 51 -31.59 25.90 -35.66
CA ASP A 51 -30.28 25.88 -34.97
C ASP A 51 -30.44 25.53 -33.49
N LEU A 52 -31.48 26.05 -32.84
CA LEU A 52 -31.76 25.75 -31.45
C LEU A 52 -32.19 24.28 -31.27
N ALA A 53 -33.01 23.76 -32.18
CA ALA A 53 -33.42 22.36 -32.18
C ALA A 53 -32.21 21.44 -32.44
N PHE A 54 -31.32 21.81 -33.36
CA PHE A 54 -30.09 21.09 -33.65
C PHE A 54 -29.17 21.04 -32.43
N LYS A 55 -28.95 22.18 -31.75
CA LYS A 55 -28.15 22.23 -30.50
C LYS A 55 -28.77 21.37 -29.39
N LYS A 56 -30.10 21.40 -29.23
CA LYS A 56 -30.78 20.54 -28.25
C LYS A 56 -30.61 19.06 -28.57
N ARG A 57 -30.74 18.66 -29.85
CA ARG A 57 -30.53 17.27 -30.28
C ARG A 57 -29.09 16.81 -30.04
N GLN A 58 -28.12 17.66 -30.35
CA GLN A 58 -26.69 17.41 -30.06
C GLN A 58 -26.46 17.20 -28.55
N GLN A 59 -27.04 18.04 -27.71
CA GLN A 59 -26.93 17.90 -26.25
C GLN A 59 -27.59 16.61 -25.74
N GLN A 60 -28.77 16.25 -26.26
CA GLN A 60 -29.44 15.00 -25.90
C GLN A 60 -28.61 13.78 -26.30
N LEU A 61 -28.02 13.77 -27.49
CA LEU A 61 -27.15 12.69 -27.95
C LEU A 61 -25.88 12.60 -27.09
N ALA A 62 -25.27 13.73 -26.72
CA ALA A 62 -24.11 13.75 -25.84
C ALA A 62 -24.44 13.17 -24.46
N LEU A 63 -25.59 13.56 -23.88
CA LEU A 63 -26.05 13.04 -22.61
C LEU A 63 -26.32 11.53 -22.67
N GLN A 64 -26.98 11.06 -23.74
CA GLN A 64 -27.26 9.64 -23.93
C GLN A 64 -25.97 8.82 -24.05
N ARG A 65 -24.96 9.33 -24.76
CA ARG A 65 -23.63 8.70 -24.84
C ARG A 65 -22.96 8.62 -23.48
N GLN A 66 -22.96 9.71 -22.71
CA GLN A 66 -22.39 9.70 -21.36
C GLN A 66 -23.09 8.68 -20.45
N GLN A 67 -24.42 8.58 -20.51
CA GLN A 67 -25.17 7.60 -19.73
C GLN A 67 -24.83 6.16 -20.15
N ALA A 68 -24.74 5.89 -21.46
CA ALA A 68 -24.37 4.57 -21.96
C ALA A 68 -22.94 4.18 -21.54
N GLU A 69 -21.98 5.11 -21.62
CA GLU A 69 -20.61 4.89 -21.15
C GLU A 69 -20.55 4.63 -19.65
N GLN A 70 -21.32 5.37 -18.85
CA GLN A 70 -21.38 5.16 -17.41
C GLN A 70 -21.97 3.79 -17.06
N GLN A 71 -23.04 3.37 -17.73
CA GLN A 71 -23.62 2.04 -17.55
C GLN A 71 -22.63 0.94 -17.95
N ALA A 72 -21.94 1.08 -19.08
CA ALA A 72 -20.93 0.13 -19.52
C ALA A 72 -19.77 0.01 -18.52
N ARG A 73 -19.31 1.13 -17.94
CA ARG A 73 -18.29 1.14 -16.88
C ARG A 73 -18.76 0.40 -15.63
N LEU A 74 -19.97 0.66 -15.17
CA LEU A 74 -20.54 -0.02 -14.01
C LEU A 74 -20.67 -1.53 -14.24
N GLN A 75 -21.13 -1.95 -15.43
CA GLN A 75 -21.21 -3.37 -15.79
C GLN A 75 -19.82 -4.02 -15.82
N ALA A 76 -18.82 -3.36 -16.40
CA ALA A 76 -17.45 -3.86 -16.42
C ALA A 76 -16.85 -4.00 -15.00
N GLU A 77 -17.13 -3.03 -14.12
CA GLU A 77 -16.71 -3.07 -12.72
C GLU A 77 -17.38 -4.22 -11.95
N GLN A 78 -18.69 -4.40 -12.12
CA GLN A 78 -19.42 -5.53 -11.54
C GLN A 78 -18.87 -6.87 -12.01
N ALA A 79 -18.59 -7.02 -13.30
CA ALA A 79 -17.96 -8.23 -13.85
C ALA A 79 -16.57 -8.47 -13.26
N ARG A 80 -15.78 -7.40 -13.06
CA ARG A 80 -14.45 -7.49 -12.42
C ARG A 80 -14.56 -7.93 -10.95
N LEU A 81 -15.50 -7.35 -10.20
CA LEU A 81 -15.76 -7.72 -8.80
C LEU A 81 -16.23 -9.18 -8.67
N ALA A 82 -17.08 -9.64 -9.59
CA ALA A 82 -17.52 -11.04 -9.62
C ALA A 82 -16.34 -12.00 -9.83
N ARG A 83 -15.43 -11.68 -10.77
CA ARG A 83 -14.20 -12.48 -11.00
C ARG A 83 -13.29 -12.48 -9.77
N LEU A 84 -13.10 -11.32 -9.13
CA LEU A 84 -12.28 -11.23 -7.94
C LEU A 84 -12.85 -12.05 -6.78
N ARG A 85 -14.18 -12.05 -6.61
CA ARG A 85 -14.85 -12.91 -5.62
C ARG A 85 -14.62 -14.39 -5.88
N GLN A 86 -14.72 -14.83 -7.15
CA GLN A 86 -14.43 -16.22 -7.52
C GLN A 86 -12.96 -16.59 -7.23
N GLN A 87 -12.02 -15.69 -7.54
CA GLN A 87 -10.60 -15.91 -7.24
C GLN A 87 -10.36 -16.03 -5.73
N MET A 88 -10.92 -15.13 -4.92
CA MET A 88 -10.79 -15.21 -3.46
C MET A 88 -11.43 -16.48 -2.88
N GLN A 89 -12.55 -16.95 -3.45
CA GLN A 89 -13.16 -18.21 -3.03
C GLN A 89 -12.25 -19.40 -3.34
N ALA A 90 -11.73 -19.48 -4.57
CA ALA A 90 -10.80 -20.52 -4.96
C ALA A 90 -9.50 -20.50 -4.13
N GLU A 91 -8.95 -19.31 -3.86
CA GLU A 91 -7.76 -19.15 -3.02
C GLU A 91 -8.04 -19.58 -1.57
N LYS A 92 -9.21 -19.23 -1.02
CA LYS A 92 -9.63 -19.68 0.31
C LYS A 92 -9.74 -21.20 0.39
N GLU A 93 -10.29 -21.84 -0.64
CA GLU A 93 -10.38 -23.30 -0.72
C GLU A 93 -8.98 -23.94 -0.81
N GLN A 94 -8.05 -23.35 -1.58
CA GLN A 94 -6.67 -23.82 -1.66
C GLN A 94 -5.96 -23.71 -0.30
N ILE A 95 -6.07 -22.57 0.37
CA ILE A 95 -5.48 -22.37 1.72
C ILE A 95 -6.06 -23.36 2.72
N GLN A 96 -7.37 -23.62 2.66
CA GLN A 96 -8.02 -24.58 3.55
C GLN A 96 -7.52 -26.01 3.29
N ALA A 97 -7.40 -26.41 2.02
CA ALA A 97 -6.85 -27.71 1.65
C ALA A 97 -5.38 -27.86 2.08
N GLU A 98 -4.56 -26.84 1.90
CA GLU A 98 -3.16 -26.83 2.34
C GLU A 98 -3.06 -26.93 3.87
N LYS A 99 -3.92 -26.22 4.60
CA LYS A 99 -4.00 -26.31 6.07
C LYS A 99 -4.36 -27.71 6.54
N GLU A 100 -5.30 -28.38 5.88
CA GLU A 100 -5.67 -29.76 6.19
C GLU A 100 -4.53 -30.75 5.90
N GLN A 101 -3.81 -30.57 4.78
CA GLN A 101 -2.61 -31.37 4.48
C GLN A 101 -1.52 -31.18 5.53
N MET A 102 -1.24 -29.93 5.91
CA MET A 102 -0.25 -29.60 6.94
C MET A 102 -0.63 -30.16 8.31
N GLN A 103 -1.92 -30.12 8.68
CA GLN A 103 -2.41 -30.74 9.92
C GLN A 103 -2.25 -32.26 9.89
N ALA A 104 -2.59 -32.92 8.78
CA ALA A 104 -2.42 -34.36 8.63
C ALA A 104 -0.94 -34.77 8.69
N GLU A 105 -0.04 -33.99 8.09
CA GLU A 105 1.40 -34.21 8.16
C GLU A 105 1.93 -34.02 9.59
N MET A 106 1.51 -32.97 10.29
CA MET A 106 1.87 -32.72 11.69
C MET A 106 1.40 -33.85 12.60
N GLU A 107 0.17 -34.36 12.41
CA GLU A 107 -0.34 -35.51 13.16
C GLU A 107 0.49 -36.76 12.89
N ARG A 108 0.87 -37.00 11.62
CA ARG A 108 1.73 -38.12 11.24
C ARG A 108 3.10 -38.03 11.91
N LEU A 109 3.70 -36.83 11.95
CA LEU A 109 4.98 -36.59 12.61
C LEU A 109 4.88 -36.78 14.13
N ASN A 110 3.80 -36.30 14.76
CA ASN A 110 3.54 -36.52 16.18
C ASN A 110 3.38 -38.01 16.51
N ARG A 111 2.69 -38.79 15.67
CA ARG A 111 2.59 -40.26 15.84
C ARG A 111 3.95 -40.95 15.76
N LEU A 112 4.80 -40.56 14.81
CA LEU A 112 6.17 -41.08 14.71
C LEU A 112 6.99 -40.73 15.95
N ARG A 113 6.85 -39.50 16.46
CA ARG A 113 7.53 -39.03 17.67
C ARG A 113 7.07 -39.79 18.92
N HIS A 114 5.78 -40.10 19.05
CA HIS A 114 5.26 -40.92 20.15
C HIS A 114 5.73 -42.38 20.09
N LYS A 115 5.80 -43.00 18.89
CA LYS A 115 6.41 -44.33 18.74
C LYS A 115 7.87 -44.33 19.17
N GLN A 116 8.65 -43.33 18.74
CA GLN A 116 10.05 -43.20 19.11
C GLN A 116 10.26 -42.93 20.61
N GLN A 117 9.30 -42.29 21.30
CA GLN A 117 9.34 -42.13 22.75
C GLN A 117 8.93 -43.39 23.52
N GLN A 118 8.04 -44.22 22.97
CA GLN A 118 7.66 -45.50 23.58
C GLN A 118 8.77 -46.56 23.50
N ASP A 119 9.60 -46.54 22.45
CA ASP A 119 10.80 -47.40 22.36
C ASP A 119 11.93 -46.97 23.32
N VAL A 120 11.79 -45.83 24.03
CA VAL A 120 12.80 -45.25 24.95
C VAL A 120 12.31 -45.27 26.42
N GLN A 121 11.40 -46.18 26.79
CA GLN A 121 11.07 -46.44 28.19
C GLN A 121 11.56 -47.83 28.65
N GLN A 122 12.81 -47.86 29.10
CA GLN A 122 13.22 -48.66 30.26
C GLN A 122 13.63 -47.71 31.40
N PRO A 123 13.41 -48.09 32.67
CA PRO A 123 13.48 -47.17 33.80
C PRO A 123 14.92 -47.06 34.29
N HIS A 124 15.48 -45.85 34.32
CA HIS A 124 16.62 -45.58 35.19
C HIS A 124 16.51 -44.22 35.87
N SER A 125 16.17 -44.32 37.15
CA SER A 125 16.43 -43.37 38.21
C SER A 125 17.93 -43.08 38.35
N SER A 126 18.32 -41.80 38.32
CA SER A 126 19.31 -41.14 39.19
C SER A 126 19.91 -39.89 38.50
N GLN A 127 19.80 -38.75 39.18
CA GLN A 127 20.51 -37.49 38.89
C GLN A 127 21.46 -37.22 40.06
N PRO A 128 22.67 -36.68 39.83
CA PRO A 128 22.79 -35.22 39.69
C PRO A 128 23.88 -34.64 38.74
N GLU A 129 24.71 -35.43 38.03
CA GLU A 129 25.79 -34.84 37.19
C GLU A 129 25.39 -34.59 35.71
N SER A 130 24.38 -35.29 35.20
CA SER A 130 23.96 -35.22 33.80
C SER A 130 23.22 -33.93 33.43
N GLU A 131 22.39 -33.39 34.33
CA GLU A 131 21.56 -32.22 34.04
C GLU A 131 22.35 -30.94 33.87
N ARG A 132 23.41 -30.74 34.67
CA ARG A 132 24.23 -29.54 34.61
C ARG A 132 25.01 -29.47 33.30
N SER A 133 25.50 -30.61 32.82
CA SER A 133 26.12 -30.74 31.49
C SER A 133 25.11 -30.48 30.37
N GLN A 134 23.88 -30.99 30.51
CA GLN A 134 22.83 -30.79 29.52
C GLN A 134 22.32 -29.34 29.46
N ALA A 135 22.22 -28.67 30.62
CA ALA A 135 21.84 -27.26 30.71
C ALA A 135 22.91 -26.36 30.07
N CYS A 136 24.20 -26.64 30.31
CA CYS A 136 25.29 -25.90 29.68
C CYS A 136 25.31 -26.08 28.15
N ARG A 137 25.03 -27.29 27.65
CA ARG A 137 24.90 -27.53 26.20
C ARG A 137 23.80 -26.69 25.58
N LYS A 138 22.61 -26.66 26.19
CA LYS A 138 21.50 -25.80 25.74
C LYS A 138 21.88 -24.32 25.77
N PHE A 139 22.65 -23.90 26.78
CA PHE A 139 23.13 -22.52 26.86
C PHE A 139 24.14 -22.19 25.74
N TYR A 140 25.00 -23.14 25.37
CA TYR A 140 25.91 -22.98 24.22
C TYR A 140 25.19 -23.01 22.87
N GLU A 141 24.10 -23.77 22.73
CA GLU A 141 23.25 -23.73 21.53
C GLU A 141 22.66 -22.33 21.31
N ILE A 142 22.21 -21.67 22.39
CA ILE A 142 21.73 -20.29 22.33
C ILE A 142 22.88 -19.35 21.94
N TYR A 143 24.07 -19.51 22.53
CA TYR A 143 25.27 -18.76 22.13
C TYR A 143 25.58 -18.90 20.63
N ASP A 144 25.53 -20.12 20.08
CA ASP A 144 25.79 -20.38 18.65
C ASP A 144 24.78 -19.69 17.74
N ILE A 145 23.49 -19.76 18.07
CA ILE A 145 22.42 -19.11 17.31
C ILE A 145 22.62 -17.59 17.29
N CYS A 146 22.92 -17.00 18.45
CA CYS A 146 23.14 -15.57 18.62
C CYS A 146 24.40 -15.07 17.89
N TYR A 147 25.49 -15.83 17.98
CA TYR A 147 26.72 -15.53 17.24
C TYR A 147 26.48 -15.57 15.73
N LYS A 148 25.83 -16.62 15.21
CA LYS A 148 25.48 -16.73 13.78
C LYS A 148 24.59 -15.58 13.30
N ALA A 149 23.66 -15.12 14.14
CA ALA A 149 22.81 -13.98 13.82
C ALA A 149 23.59 -12.67 13.63
N GLY A 150 24.78 -12.55 14.23
CA GLY A 150 25.67 -11.38 14.09
C GLY A 150 26.59 -11.39 12.88
N ILE A 151 26.74 -12.52 12.17
CA ILE A 151 27.60 -12.62 10.99
C ILE A 151 27.09 -11.68 9.90
N ASN A 152 27.96 -10.81 9.39
CA ASN A 152 27.64 -9.78 8.39
C ASN A 152 26.55 -8.78 8.83
N LYS A 153 26.36 -8.58 10.14
CA LYS A 153 25.45 -7.58 10.69
C LYS A 153 26.20 -6.40 11.32
N THR A 154 25.44 -5.41 11.79
CA THR A 154 25.97 -4.24 12.51
C THR A 154 25.74 -4.39 14.01
N SER A 155 26.53 -3.69 14.84
CA SER A 155 26.32 -3.68 16.29
C SER A 155 24.91 -3.19 16.68
N LYS A 156 24.31 -2.29 15.89
CA LYS A 156 22.91 -1.86 16.08
C LYS A 156 21.90 -3.00 15.86
N SER A 157 22.20 -3.94 14.95
CA SER A 157 21.37 -5.13 14.75
C SER A 157 21.40 -6.08 15.96
N CYS A 158 22.56 -6.18 16.64
CA CYS A 158 22.71 -7.01 17.85
C CYS A 158 22.03 -6.40 19.08
N ASP A 159 21.98 -5.07 19.17
CA ASP A 159 21.23 -4.36 20.22
C ASP A 159 19.71 -4.63 20.08
N ILE A 160 19.18 -4.53 18.86
CA ILE A 160 17.78 -4.88 18.56
C ILE A 160 17.49 -6.35 18.89
N LEU A 161 18.42 -7.26 18.58
CA LEU A 161 18.29 -8.69 18.89
C LEU A 161 18.20 -8.94 20.41
N SER A 162 19.05 -8.28 21.19
CA SER A 162 19.03 -8.32 22.66
C SER A 162 17.68 -7.91 23.22
N THR A 163 17.13 -6.78 22.73
CA THR A 163 15.81 -6.29 23.15
C THR A 163 14.68 -7.23 22.75
N ARG A 164 14.71 -7.76 21.52
CA ARG A 164 13.67 -8.66 21.02
C ARG A 164 13.59 -9.95 21.83
N ILE A 165 14.75 -10.56 22.13
CA ILE A 165 14.83 -11.77 22.95
C ILE A 165 14.35 -11.50 24.38
N ALA A 166 14.68 -10.34 24.94
CA ALA A 166 14.19 -9.92 26.25
C ALA A 166 12.68 -9.61 26.28
N ILE A 167 11.99 -9.53 25.14
CA ILE A 167 10.54 -9.30 25.06
C ILE A 167 9.80 -10.59 24.68
N GLU A 168 10.25 -11.30 23.64
CA GLU A 168 9.52 -12.40 23.00
C GLU A 168 9.66 -13.76 23.69
N LEU A 169 10.67 -13.94 24.55
CA LEU A 169 10.80 -15.20 25.29
C LEU A 169 9.74 -15.35 26.39
N ASP A 170 9.01 -16.45 26.39
CA ASP A 170 8.06 -16.79 27.45
C ASP A 170 8.76 -17.41 28.67
N ILE A 171 9.63 -16.60 29.31
CA ILE A 171 10.33 -16.95 30.55
C ILE A 171 9.71 -16.13 31.68
N LYS A 172 9.20 -16.82 32.72
CA LYS A 172 8.56 -16.19 33.88
C LYS A 172 9.55 -15.39 34.76
N ASP A 173 10.82 -15.78 34.74
CA ASP A 173 11.90 -15.09 35.44
C ASP A 173 12.43 -13.91 34.61
N MET A 174 12.08 -12.70 35.03
CA MET A 174 12.49 -11.46 34.37
C MET A 174 14.00 -11.21 34.41
N GLU A 175 14.68 -11.64 35.47
CA GLU A 175 16.13 -11.46 35.61
C GLU A 175 16.87 -12.40 34.66
N MET A 176 16.44 -13.66 34.58
CA MET A 176 16.97 -14.64 33.62
C MET A 176 16.74 -14.19 32.18
N LYS A 177 15.55 -13.64 31.89
CA LYS A 177 15.18 -13.13 30.57
C LYS A 177 16.08 -11.97 30.12
N GLN A 178 16.35 -11.01 31.00
CA GLN A 178 17.26 -9.90 30.72
C GLN A 178 18.71 -10.37 30.55
N LYS A 179 19.19 -11.27 31.41
CA LYS A 179 20.54 -11.86 31.30
C LYS A 179 20.72 -12.58 29.97
N LEU A 180 19.72 -13.34 29.52
CA LEU A 180 19.77 -14.08 28.26
C LEU A 180 19.76 -13.16 27.04
N GLY A 181 18.94 -12.10 27.06
CA GLY A 181 18.92 -11.06 26.02
C GLY A 181 20.28 -10.36 25.88
N LEU A 182 20.83 -9.89 27.00
CA LEU A 182 22.15 -9.24 27.04
C LEU A 182 23.27 -10.17 26.54
N PHE A 183 23.26 -11.42 27.00
CA PHE A 183 24.23 -12.43 26.60
C PHE A 183 24.16 -12.75 25.09
N CYS A 184 22.95 -12.84 24.53
CA CYS A 184 22.76 -13.00 23.09
C CYS A 184 23.25 -11.78 22.30
N GLY A 185 22.98 -10.57 22.79
CA GLY A 185 23.47 -9.33 22.20
C GLY A 185 25.01 -9.26 22.16
N MET A 186 25.66 -9.69 23.25
CA MET A 186 27.12 -9.74 23.34
C MET A 186 27.72 -10.73 22.33
N SER A 187 27.22 -11.97 22.28
CA SER A 187 27.69 -13.00 21.33
C SER A 187 27.45 -12.62 19.87
N CYS A 188 26.32 -11.99 19.56
CA CYS A 188 26.08 -11.37 18.24
C CYS A 188 27.14 -10.31 17.92
N ASN A 189 27.47 -9.43 18.88
CA ASN A 189 28.44 -8.36 18.67
C ASN A 189 29.89 -8.88 18.54
N GLU A 190 30.22 -10.03 19.13
CA GLU A 190 31.49 -10.73 18.90
C GLU A 190 31.63 -11.15 17.43
N ALA A 191 30.57 -11.67 16.82
CA ALA A 191 30.57 -12.03 15.40
C ALA A 191 30.72 -10.79 14.50
N VAL A 192 30.07 -9.67 14.84
CA VAL A 192 30.22 -8.38 14.12
C VAL A 192 31.67 -7.90 14.13
N LYS A 193 32.37 -8.05 15.26
CA LYS A 193 33.79 -7.69 15.40
C LYS A 193 34.76 -8.69 14.75
N LYS A 194 34.25 -9.74 14.08
CA LYS A 194 35.03 -10.85 13.51
C LYS A 194 35.90 -11.57 14.53
N ASN A 195 35.49 -11.56 15.81
CA ASN A 195 36.16 -12.38 16.81
C ASN A 195 35.90 -13.85 16.51
N VAL A 196 36.91 -14.70 16.70
CA VAL A 196 36.77 -16.15 16.53
C VAL A 196 35.71 -16.65 17.50
N LYS A 197 34.73 -17.41 16.98
CA LYS A 197 33.68 -18.02 17.79
C LYS A 197 34.31 -18.85 18.91
N GLU A 198 33.86 -18.66 20.14
CA GLU A 198 34.36 -19.43 21.27
C GLU A 198 34.00 -20.92 21.14
N SER A 199 34.97 -21.79 21.42
CA SER A 199 34.75 -23.24 21.41
C SER A 199 33.87 -23.66 22.59
N TYR A 200 33.13 -24.77 22.46
CA TYR A 200 32.32 -25.30 23.57
C TYR A 200 33.16 -25.58 24.82
N SER A 201 34.42 -26.01 24.65
CA SER A 201 35.33 -26.30 25.76
C SER A 201 35.66 -25.03 26.56
N ASP A 202 36.00 -23.95 25.87
CA ASP A 202 36.33 -22.67 26.50
C ASP A 202 35.10 -22.03 27.16
N PHE A 203 33.97 -22.14 26.47
CA PHE A 203 32.68 -21.68 26.96
C PHE A 203 32.25 -22.38 28.26
N ASN A 204 32.29 -23.73 28.25
CA ASN A 204 31.92 -24.55 29.40
C ASN A 204 32.81 -24.22 30.63
N ARG A 205 34.11 -23.98 30.39
CA ARG A 205 35.06 -23.59 31.44
C ARG A 205 34.76 -22.21 32.04
N LYS A 206 34.35 -21.23 31.22
CA LYS A 206 34.11 -19.85 31.67
C LYS A 206 32.75 -19.64 32.33
N TYR A 207 31.70 -20.29 31.81
CA TYR A 207 30.32 -19.96 32.15
C TYR A 207 29.57 -21.06 32.91
N CYS A 208 30.00 -22.33 32.83
CA CYS A 208 29.24 -23.45 33.38
C CYS A 208 29.94 -24.17 34.55
N ASN A 209 31.27 -24.28 34.52
CA ASN A 209 32.08 -24.96 35.54
C ASN A 209 32.53 -24.04 36.69
N LYS A 210 31.71 -23.07 37.09
CA LYS A 210 31.94 -22.26 38.30
C LYS A 210 31.28 -22.87 39.53
#